data_AF-A0AAW6HA35-F1
#
_entry.id   AF-A0AAW6HA35-F1
#
_cell.length_a   1.000
_cell.length_b   1.000
_cell.length_c   1.000
_cell.angle_alpha   90.00
_cell.angle_beta   90.00
_cell.angle_gamma   90.00
#
_symmetry.space_group_name_H-M   'P 1'
#
loop_
_entity.id
_entity.type
_entity.pdbx_description
1 polymer ?
#
loop_
_entity_poly.entity_id
_entity_poly.type
_entity_poly.pdbx_seq_one_letter_code
_entity_poly.pdbx_strand_id
1 'polypeptide(L)'
;MLELFFKQLSPIVDIAYNIKTIDIEYIIQRNATMNISGFYPIDTFENHLLKQYDLFFRQKIDRRFLEDFKSIHPEIMNAVNDMGSCMFCTSHEEDTLSFTEVNSDLFYKKLKVREQEYLIPLIEEFKKEMPPFTATEVRNYFCNLNKNWEQVFNLLNSSTLTRLSLSILGLYIGTKIIGKLTHSSPLSISNFNKYIQI
;
A
#
# COMPACT_ATOMS: atom_id res chain seq x y z
N MET A 1 -7.96 7.48 5.22
CA MET A 1 -7.72 6.35 6.15
C MET A 1 -6.33 5.69 5.97
N LEU A 2 -5.89 5.37 4.74
CA LEU A 2 -4.57 4.73 4.52
C LEU A 2 -3.37 5.70 4.64
N GLU A 3 -3.57 7.01 4.65
CA GLU A 3 -2.44 7.97 4.80
C GLU A 3 -1.97 8.02 6.24
N LEU A 4 -2.94 8.08 7.16
CA LEU A 4 -2.74 7.81 8.57
C LEU A 4 -2.07 6.44 8.76
N PHE A 5 -2.50 5.41 8.02
CA PHE A 5 -1.86 4.09 8.08
C PHE A 5 -0.39 4.13 7.64
N PHE A 6 -0.06 4.78 6.52
CA PHE A 6 1.35 4.90 6.10
C PHE A 6 2.18 5.80 7.02
N LYS A 7 1.60 6.89 7.55
CA LYS A 7 2.24 7.72 8.58
C LYS A 7 2.50 6.91 9.85
N GLN A 8 1.61 6.00 10.23
CA GLN A 8 1.79 5.06 11.34
C GLN A 8 2.92 4.05 11.12
N LEU A 9 3.40 3.86 9.89
CA LEU A 9 4.58 3.04 9.63
C LEU A 9 5.89 3.76 9.99
N SER A 10 5.89 5.07 10.19
CA SER A 10 7.12 5.86 10.43
C SER A 10 8.00 5.30 11.55
N PRO A 11 7.48 4.88 12.73
CA PRO A 11 8.32 4.27 13.77
C PRO A 11 8.99 2.97 13.31
N ILE A 12 8.32 2.15 12.48
CA ILE A 12 8.90 0.93 11.91
C ILE A 12 9.98 1.30 10.90
N VAL A 13 9.75 2.32 10.07
CA VAL A 13 10.69 2.83 9.07
C VAL A 13 11.96 3.37 9.74
N ASP A 14 11.81 4.10 10.83
CA ASP A 14 12.94 4.66 11.61
C ASP A 14 13.80 3.57 12.26
N ILE A 15 13.19 2.45 12.64
CA ILE A 15 13.91 1.27 13.13
C ILE A 15 14.55 0.52 11.95
N ALA A 16 13.80 0.29 10.88
CA ALA A 16 14.24 -0.46 9.71
C ALA A 16 15.45 0.18 9.02
N TYR A 17 15.52 1.51 9.04
CA TYR A 17 16.69 2.29 8.61
C TYR A 17 18.01 1.82 9.25
N ASN A 18 17.97 1.32 10.49
CA ASN A 18 19.16 0.87 11.21
C ASN A 18 19.51 -0.60 11.00
N ILE A 19 18.71 -1.35 10.22
CA ILE A 19 18.97 -2.77 9.94
C ILE A 19 20.25 -2.89 9.09
N LYS A 20 21.21 -3.66 9.58
CA LYS A 20 22.47 -3.94 8.91
C LYS A 20 22.46 -5.34 8.33
N THR A 21 23.38 -5.61 7.40
CA THR A 21 23.57 -6.94 6.81
C THR A 21 23.79 -8.03 7.87
N ILE A 22 24.50 -7.74 8.96
CA ILE A 22 24.73 -8.67 10.07
C ILE A 22 23.42 -9.10 10.76
N ASP A 23 22.43 -8.21 10.84
CA ASP A 23 21.13 -8.52 11.43
C ASP A 23 20.36 -9.52 10.53
N ILE A 24 20.47 -9.33 9.21
CA ILE A 24 19.86 -10.23 8.22
C ILE A 24 20.53 -11.61 8.27
N GLU A 25 21.86 -11.66 8.31
CA GLU A 25 22.63 -12.91 8.44
C GLU A 25 22.27 -13.66 9.71
N TYR A 26 22.09 -12.95 10.83
CA TYR A 26 21.64 -13.55 12.09
C TYR A 26 20.26 -14.21 11.94
N ILE A 27 19.30 -13.53 11.32
CA ILE A 27 17.94 -14.08 11.10
C ILE A 27 17.99 -15.33 10.21
N ILE A 28 18.84 -15.33 9.17
CA ILE A 28 19.08 -16.50 8.31
C ILE A 28 19.62 -17.67 9.14
N GLN A 29 20.66 -17.44 9.95
CA GLN A 29 21.26 -18.47 10.80
C GLN A 29 20.28 -19.04 11.84
N ARG A 30 19.27 -18.26 12.24
CA ARG A 30 18.21 -18.69 13.16
C ARG A 30 17.08 -19.48 12.47
N ASN A 31 17.21 -19.81 11.18
CA ASN A 31 16.19 -20.51 10.39
C ASN A 31 14.83 -19.79 10.39
N ALA A 32 14.84 -18.46 10.58
CA ALA A 32 13.64 -17.63 10.47
C ALA A 32 13.32 -17.25 9.02
N THR A 33 14.20 -17.57 8.08
CA THR A 33 14.00 -17.39 6.64
C THR A 33 14.23 -18.67 5.87
N MET A 34 13.81 -18.69 4.61
CA MET A 34 14.04 -19.74 3.63
C MET A 34 14.57 -19.07 2.36
N ASN A 35 15.57 -19.68 1.71
CA ASN A 35 16.03 -19.21 0.42
C ASN A 35 15.04 -19.61 -0.66
N ILE A 36 14.65 -18.65 -1.51
CA ILE A 36 13.89 -18.93 -2.72
C ILE A 36 14.90 -19.33 -3.80
N SER A 37 14.99 -20.62 -4.12
CA SER A 37 15.88 -21.11 -5.18
C SER A 37 15.15 -21.17 -6.53
N GLY A 38 15.60 -20.38 -7.51
CA GLY A 38 15.07 -20.35 -8.88
C GLY A 38 15.07 -18.93 -9.44
N PHE A 39 15.41 -18.78 -10.73
CA PHE A 39 15.49 -17.49 -11.45
C PHE A 39 14.23 -16.66 -11.28
N TYR A 40 14.25 -15.53 -10.56
CA TYR A 40 13.32 -14.42 -10.88
C TYR A 40 13.89 -13.05 -10.53
N PRO A 41 13.70 -12.04 -11.42
CA PRO A 41 13.69 -10.65 -11.02
C PRO A 41 12.48 -10.48 -10.10
N ILE A 42 12.74 -10.34 -8.81
CA ILE A 42 11.69 -9.91 -7.90
C ILE A 42 11.37 -8.49 -8.30
N ASP A 43 10.10 -8.29 -8.60
CA ASP A 43 9.59 -6.97 -8.93
C ASP A 43 10.01 -6.01 -7.82
N THR A 44 10.44 -4.80 -8.19
CA THR A 44 10.83 -3.82 -7.18
C THR A 44 9.68 -3.63 -6.20
N PHE A 45 10.00 -3.31 -4.94
CA PHE A 45 8.98 -3.10 -3.91
C PHE A 45 7.96 -2.05 -4.34
N GLU A 46 8.40 -1.02 -5.08
CA GLU A 46 7.57 -0.03 -5.76
C GLU A 46 6.52 -0.68 -6.69
N ASN A 47 6.95 -1.57 -7.58
CA ASN A 47 6.04 -2.28 -8.48
C ASN A 47 5.14 -3.27 -7.75
N HIS A 48 5.65 -3.92 -6.70
CA HIS A 48 4.82 -4.78 -5.84
C HIS A 48 3.71 -3.96 -5.18
N LEU A 49 4.04 -2.77 -4.67
CA LEU A 49 3.06 -1.84 -4.14
C LEU A 49 2.03 -1.48 -5.22
N LEU A 50 2.44 -1.09 -6.44
CA LEU A 50 1.52 -0.75 -7.53
C LEU A 50 0.57 -1.88 -7.92
N LYS A 51 1.04 -3.13 -7.92
CA LYS A 51 0.22 -4.31 -8.21
C LYS A 51 -0.84 -4.58 -7.15
N GLN A 52 -0.53 -4.30 -5.89
CA GLN A 52 -1.43 -4.57 -4.75
C GLN A 52 -2.27 -3.36 -4.37
N TYR A 53 -1.74 -2.17 -4.62
CA TYR A 53 -2.28 -0.85 -4.32
C TYR A 53 -1.88 0.05 -5.49
N ASP A 54 -2.81 0.30 -6.40
CA ASP A 54 -2.56 1.15 -7.56
C ASP A 54 -2.18 2.59 -7.18
N LEU A 55 -2.43 2.99 -5.93
CA LEU A 55 -2.11 4.29 -5.33
C LEU A 55 -2.62 5.50 -6.14
N PHE A 56 -3.39 5.26 -7.20
CA PHE A 56 -4.01 6.24 -8.08
C PHE A 56 -4.74 7.32 -7.27
N PHE A 57 -5.49 6.86 -6.28
CA PHE A 57 -6.26 7.69 -5.37
C PHE A 57 -5.45 8.64 -4.48
N ARG A 58 -4.11 8.60 -4.55
CA ARG A 58 -3.20 9.49 -3.83
C ARG A 58 -2.72 10.68 -4.65
N GLN A 59 -3.04 10.71 -5.92
CA GLN A 59 -2.74 11.89 -6.72
C GLN A 59 -3.53 13.08 -6.21
N LYS A 60 -2.84 14.20 -6.12
CA LYS A 60 -3.48 15.50 -5.92
C LYS A 60 -4.24 15.81 -7.20
N ILE A 61 -5.53 16.04 -7.05
CA ILE A 61 -6.43 16.35 -8.15
C ILE A 61 -6.46 17.86 -8.31
N ASP A 62 -6.21 18.35 -9.53
CA ASP A 62 -6.46 19.75 -9.86
C ASP A 62 -7.96 20.03 -9.76
N ARG A 63 -8.30 21.04 -8.96
CA ARG A 63 -9.68 21.47 -8.74
C ARG A 63 -10.38 21.86 -10.04
N ARG A 64 -9.66 22.47 -10.99
CA ARG A 64 -10.23 22.85 -12.30
C ARG A 64 -10.63 21.62 -13.09
N PHE A 65 -9.74 20.63 -13.15
CA PHE A 65 -10.02 19.35 -13.78
C PHE A 65 -11.26 18.67 -13.18
N LEU A 66 -11.37 18.64 -11.84
CA LEU A 66 -12.55 18.04 -11.19
C LEU A 66 -13.84 18.79 -11.53
N GLU A 67 -13.85 20.12 -11.54
CA GLU A 67 -15.05 20.89 -11.89
C GLU A 67 -15.44 20.70 -13.37
N ASP A 68 -14.47 20.65 -14.27
CA ASP A 68 -14.72 20.37 -15.69
C ASP A 68 -15.28 18.95 -15.89
N PHE A 69 -14.68 17.95 -15.25
CA PHE A 69 -15.15 16.55 -15.30
C PHE A 69 -16.56 16.40 -14.72
N LYS A 70 -16.81 17.03 -13.56
CA LYS A 70 -18.13 17.06 -12.91
C LYS A 70 -19.20 17.75 -13.76
N SER A 71 -18.84 18.72 -14.59
CA SER A 71 -19.79 19.39 -15.48
C SER A 71 -20.38 18.44 -16.53
N ILE A 72 -19.61 17.40 -16.90
CA ILE A 72 -19.98 16.35 -17.85
C ILE A 72 -20.60 15.16 -17.11
N HIS A 73 -20.03 14.80 -15.95
CA HIS A 73 -20.37 13.64 -15.14
C HIS A 73 -20.76 14.03 -13.71
N PRO A 74 -21.93 14.66 -13.48
CA PRO A 74 -22.33 15.13 -12.15
C PRO A 74 -22.45 13.99 -11.12
N GLU A 75 -22.74 12.77 -11.57
CA GLU A 75 -22.85 11.57 -10.75
C GLU A 75 -21.55 11.21 -10.00
N ILE A 76 -20.39 11.74 -10.42
CA ILE A 76 -19.10 11.56 -9.72
C ILE A 76 -19.12 12.16 -8.30
N MET A 77 -20.08 13.04 -8.01
CA MET A 77 -20.28 13.66 -6.70
C MET A 77 -21.25 12.89 -5.80
N ASN A 78 -21.81 11.77 -6.27
CA ASN A 78 -22.70 10.94 -5.45
C ASN A 78 -21.97 10.41 -4.22
N ALA A 79 -22.72 10.25 -3.13
CA ALA A 79 -22.19 9.68 -1.89
C ALA A 79 -21.77 8.21 -2.13
N VAL A 80 -20.55 7.86 -1.75
CA VAL A 80 -19.98 6.50 -1.92
C VAL A 80 -19.79 5.77 -0.60
N ASN A 81 -20.19 6.38 0.51
CA ASN A 81 -20.13 5.80 1.84
C ASN A 81 -21.36 6.17 2.70
N ASP A 82 -21.55 5.48 3.82
CA ASP A 82 -22.72 5.68 4.71
C ASP A 82 -22.68 7.01 5.46
N MET A 83 -21.52 7.67 5.48
CA MET A 83 -21.35 9.02 6.03
C MET A 83 -21.78 10.11 5.05
N GLY A 84 -22.28 9.74 3.86
CA GLY A 84 -22.69 10.69 2.83
C GLY A 84 -21.53 11.37 2.12
N SER A 85 -20.28 10.92 2.31
CA SER A 85 -19.13 11.52 1.64
C SER A 85 -19.06 11.09 0.17
N CYS A 86 -18.77 12.05 -0.70
CA CYS A 86 -18.37 11.77 -2.08
C CYS A 86 -17.00 11.07 -2.13
N MET A 87 -16.63 10.58 -3.31
CA MET A 87 -15.36 9.90 -3.51
C MET A 87 -14.14 10.79 -3.30
N PHE A 88 -14.30 12.10 -3.35
CA PHE A 88 -13.23 13.08 -3.14
C PHE A 88 -13.30 13.71 -1.75
N CYS A 89 -12.15 14.02 -1.17
CA CYS A 89 -12.01 14.85 0.03
C CYS A 89 -11.03 16.00 -0.24
N THR A 90 -11.36 17.16 0.32
CA THR A 90 -10.48 18.33 0.32
C THR A 90 -9.49 18.22 1.48
N SER A 91 -8.20 18.44 1.20
CA SER A 91 -7.23 18.73 2.25
C SER A 91 -7.36 20.18 2.66
N HIS A 92 -7.58 20.45 3.95
CA HIS A 92 -7.64 21.81 4.49
C HIS A 92 -6.30 22.55 4.42
N GLU A 93 -5.18 21.83 4.30
CA GLU A 93 -3.84 22.41 4.39
C GLU A 93 -3.29 22.87 3.03
N GLU A 94 -3.75 22.28 1.92
CA GLU A 94 -3.12 22.47 0.60
C GLU A 94 -4.08 22.91 -0.52
N ASP A 95 -5.38 23.13 -0.23
CA ASP A 95 -6.45 23.37 -1.24
C ASP A 95 -6.42 22.32 -2.39
N THR A 96 -5.91 21.12 -2.09
CA THR A 96 -5.82 20.00 -3.03
C THR A 96 -6.90 18.98 -2.72
N LEU A 97 -7.50 18.43 -3.77
CA LEU A 97 -8.45 17.33 -3.68
C LEU A 97 -7.70 16.00 -3.77
N SER A 98 -8.17 15.01 -3.03
CA SER A 98 -7.68 13.63 -3.10
C SER A 98 -8.86 12.68 -2.97
N PHE A 99 -8.67 11.41 -3.29
CA PHE A 99 -9.73 10.43 -3.09
C PHE A 99 -9.78 9.95 -1.64
N THR A 100 -10.97 9.61 -1.18
CA THR A 100 -11.21 9.08 0.17
C THR A 100 -10.73 7.63 0.31
N GLU A 101 -10.82 6.87 -0.78
CA GLU A 101 -10.35 5.50 -0.91
C GLU A 101 -8.92 5.47 -1.47
N VAL A 102 -8.31 4.28 -1.52
CA VAL A 102 -6.84 4.14 -1.62
C VAL A 102 -6.38 2.96 -2.48
N ASN A 103 -7.34 2.13 -2.89
CA ASN A 103 -7.15 0.95 -3.72
C ASN A 103 -8.41 0.77 -4.57
N SER A 104 -8.24 0.73 -5.89
CA SER A 104 -9.38 0.59 -6.81
C SER A 104 -10.16 -0.70 -6.65
N ASP A 105 -9.49 -1.85 -6.48
CA ASP A 105 -10.18 -3.14 -6.35
C ASP A 105 -11.11 -3.18 -5.14
N LEU A 106 -10.65 -2.67 -4.00
CA LEU A 106 -11.44 -2.58 -2.78
C LEU A 106 -12.59 -1.58 -2.96
N PHE A 107 -12.34 -0.47 -3.63
CA PHE A 107 -13.37 0.52 -3.90
C PHE A 107 -14.45 -0.03 -4.84
N TYR A 108 -14.08 -0.72 -5.92
CA TYR A 108 -15.02 -1.34 -6.85
C TYR A 108 -15.86 -2.41 -6.17
N LYS A 109 -15.27 -3.21 -5.28
CA LYS A 109 -16.03 -4.15 -4.45
C LYS A 109 -17.06 -3.43 -3.58
N LYS A 110 -16.70 -2.30 -2.94
CA LYS A 110 -17.63 -1.49 -2.15
C LYS A 110 -18.76 -0.90 -3.00
N LEU A 111 -18.45 -0.37 -4.19
CA LEU A 111 -19.45 0.17 -5.11
C LEU A 111 -20.44 -0.91 -5.57
N LYS A 112 -19.97 -2.12 -5.89
CA LYS A 112 -20.83 -3.25 -6.26
C LYS A 112 -21.79 -3.65 -5.13
N VAL A 113 -21.29 -3.74 -3.90
CA VAL A 113 -22.12 -4.05 -2.71
C VAL A 113 -23.21 -3.00 -2.49
N ARG A 114 -22.98 -1.76 -2.93
CA ARG A 114 -23.92 -0.63 -2.82
C ARG A 114 -24.77 -0.41 -4.06
N GLU A 115 -24.67 -1.28 -5.07
CA GLU A 115 -25.38 -1.12 -6.36
C GLU A 115 -24.98 0.19 -7.10
N GLN A 116 -23.75 0.66 -6.89
CA GLN A 116 -23.19 1.88 -7.48
C GLN A 116 -22.14 1.59 -8.57
N GLU A 117 -22.24 0.43 -9.22
CA GLU A 117 -21.26 0.00 -10.24
C GLU A 117 -21.26 0.88 -11.51
N TYR A 118 -22.30 1.67 -11.72
CA TYR A 118 -22.36 2.69 -12.77
C TYR A 118 -21.27 3.76 -12.64
N LEU A 119 -20.66 3.93 -11.46
CA LEU A 119 -19.53 4.85 -11.23
C LEU A 119 -18.19 4.27 -11.70
N ILE A 120 -18.07 2.95 -11.88
CA ILE A 120 -16.81 2.30 -12.25
C ILE A 120 -16.28 2.79 -13.60
N PRO A 121 -17.08 2.87 -14.68
CA PRO A 121 -16.61 3.40 -15.96
C PRO A 121 -16.08 4.84 -15.86
N LEU A 122 -16.69 5.68 -15.01
CA LEU A 122 -16.25 7.06 -14.81
C LEU A 122 -14.91 7.13 -14.08
N ILE A 123 -14.68 6.25 -13.12
CA ILE A 123 -13.38 6.14 -12.45
C ILE A 123 -12.30 5.70 -13.44
N GLU A 124 -12.61 4.75 -14.32
CA GLU A 124 -11.68 4.31 -15.37
C GLU A 124 -11.42 5.40 -16.42
N GLU A 125 -12.40 6.25 -16.72
CA GLU A 125 -12.21 7.43 -17.56
C GLU A 125 -11.32 8.47 -16.86
N PHE A 126 -11.59 8.75 -15.59
CA PHE A 126 -10.77 9.65 -14.76
C PHE A 126 -9.31 9.17 -14.68
N LYS A 127 -9.07 7.86 -14.59
CA LYS A 127 -7.73 7.25 -14.62
C LYS A 127 -6.99 7.41 -15.94
N LYS A 128 -7.67 7.65 -17.06
CA LYS A 128 -6.98 7.90 -18.34
C LYS A 128 -6.36 9.29 -18.36
N GLU A 129 -7.08 10.27 -17.81
CA GLU A 129 -6.61 11.65 -17.66
C GLU A 129 -5.61 11.80 -16.51
N MET A 130 -5.76 10.99 -15.47
CA MET A 130 -4.85 10.91 -14.33
C MET A 130 -4.33 9.47 -14.17
N PRO A 131 -3.27 9.06 -14.89
CA PRO A 131 -2.76 7.69 -14.82
C PRO A 131 -2.26 7.35 -13.41
N PRO A 132 -2.32 6.09 -12.94
CA PRO A 132 -1.74 5.68 -11.65
C PRO A 132 -0.26 6.08 -11.50
N PHE A 133 0.23 6.12 -10.26
CA PHE A 133 1.64 6.45 -10.01
C PHE A 133 2.59 5.49 -10.75
N THR A 134 3.66 6.06 -11.26
CA THR A 134 4.86 5.33 -11.68
C THR A 134 5.64 4.83 -10.45
N ALA A 135 6.52 3.85 -10.64
CA ALA A 135 7.36 3.33 -9.55
C ALA A 135 8.16 4.44 -8.84
N THR A 136 8.68 5.40 -9.61
CA THR A 136 9.40 6.57 -9.08
C THR A 136 8.51 7.46 -8.23
N GLU A 137 7.28 7.72 -8.66
CA GLU A 137 6.33 8.53 -7.89
C GLU A 137 5.88 7.84 -6.60
N VAL A 138 5.73 6.50 -6.62
CA VAL A 138 5.49 5.73 -5.39
C VAL A 138 6.61 5.95 -4.40
N ARG A 139 7.87 5.77 -4.82
CA ARG A 139 9.03 5.96 -3.95
C ARG A 139 9.08 7.39 -3.39
N ASN A 140 8.87 8.40 -4.24
CA ASN A 140 8.84 9.80 -3.84
C ASN A 140 7.72 10.09 -2.84
N TYR A 141 6.52 9.55 -3.06
CA TYR A 141 5.39 9.68 -2.15
C TYR A 141 5.75 9.19 -0.74
N PHE A 142 6.34 7.99 -0.62
CA PHE A 142 6.75 7.46 0.67
C PHE A 142 7.91 8.24 1.29
N CYS A 143 8.91 8.64 0.51
CA CYS A 143 10.02 9.47 1.01
C CYS A 143 9.57 10.84 1.50
N ASN A 144 8.51 11.41 0.93
CA ASN A 144 7.90 12.64 1.40
C ASN A 144 7.16 12.45 2.75
N LEU A 145 6.64 11.26 3.02
CA LEU A 145 6.06 10.93 4.34
C LEU A 145 7.14 10.77 5.41
N ASN A 146 8.23 10.07 5.08
CA ASN A 146 9.41 9.92 5.93
C ASN A 146 10.65 9.68 5.06
N LYS A 147 11.67 10.52 5.18
CA LYS A 147 12.90 10.43 4.38
C LYS A 147 13.64 9.09 4.53
N ASN A 148 13.46 8.41 5.67
CA ASN A 148 14.07 7.11 5.94
C ASN A 148 13.51 6.00 5.04
N TRP A 149 12.36 6.20 4.39
CA TRP A 149 11.83 5.27 3.39
C TRP A 149 12.81 4.99 2.27
N GLU A 150 13.65 5.97 1.89
CA GLU A 150 14.66 5.78 0.84
C GLU A 150 15.58 4.59 1.16
N GLN A 151 16.03 4.48 2.41
CA GLN A 151 16.85 3.35 2.84
C GLN A 151 16.05 2.06 2.96
N VAL A 152 14.78 2.14 3.38
CA VAL A 152 13.90 0.96 3.44
C VAL A 152 13.65 0.38 2.05
N PHE A 153 13.40 1.20 1.03
CA PHE A 153 13.30 0.74 -0.35
C PHE A 153 14.59 0.08 -0.82
N ASN A 154 15.76 0.70 -0.53
CA ASN A 154 17.05 0.10 -0.86
C ASN A 154 17.27 -1.25 -0.17
N LEU A 155 16.88 -1.37 1.10
CA LEU A 155 16.95 -2.60 1.87
C LEU A 155 16.03 -3.68 1.28
N LEU A 156 14.76 -3.37 1.04
CA LEU A 156 13.75 -4.31 0.53
C LEU A 156 14.06 -4.77 -0.91
N ASN A 157 14.65 -3.89 -1.71
CA ASN A 157 15.10 -4.21 -3.07
C ASN A 157 16.51 -4.84 -3.11
N SER A 158 17.19 -4.98 -1.97
CA SER A 158 18.53 -5.58 -1.93
C SER A 158 18.49 -7.04 -2.38
N SER A 159 19.56 -7.50 -3.04
CA SER A 159 19.69 -8.90 -3.45
C SER A 159 19.65 -9.88 -2.27
N THR A 160 20.02 -9.40 -1.08
CA THR A 160 20.00 -10.18 0.15
C THR A 160 18.58 -10.46 0.60
N LEU A 161 17.69 -9.47 0.61
CA LEU A 161 16.30 -9.67 1.07
C LEU A 161 15.38 -10.21 -0.01
N THR A 162 15.57 -9.80 -1.26
CA THR A 162 14.71 -10.29 -2.35
C THR A 162 14.77 -11.82 -2.43
N ARG A 163 15.93 -12.44 -2.22
CA ARG A 163 16.06 -13.91 -2.28
C ARG A 163 15.51 -14.65 -1.05
N LEU A 164 15.02 -13.93 -0.04
CA LEU A 164 14.54 -14.51 1.20
C LEU A 164 13.02 -14.49 1.26
N SER A 165 12.45 -15.61 1.70
CA SER A 165 11.11 -15.66 2.25
C SER A 165 11.20 -15.89 3.76
N LEU A 166 10.19 -15.50 4.51
CA LEU A 166 10.07 -15.89 5.92
C LEU A 166 9.73 -17.38 6.01
N SER A 167 10.39 -18.09 6.91
CA SER A 167 9.98 -19.45 7.29
C SER A 167 8.70 -19.39 8.14
N ILE A 168 8.06 -20.53 8.40
CA ILE A 168 6.92 -20.59 9.34
C ILE A 168 7.30 -20.00 10.70
N LEU A 169 8.51 -20.29 11.18
CA LEU A 169 9.04 -19.72 12.42
C LEU A 169 9.19 -18.20 12.31
N GLY A 170 9.76 -17.71 11.21
CA GLY A 170 9.90 -16.27 10.96
C GLY A 170 8.57 -15.55 10.88
N LEU A 171 7.59 -16.11 10.17
CA LEU A 171 6.22 -15.60 10.09
C LEU A 171 5.56 -15.55 11.46
N TYR A 172 5.67 -16.61 12.26
CA TYR A 172 5.11 -16.66 13.61
C TYR A 172 5.73 -15.61 14.54
N ILE A 173 7.06 -15.48 14.55
CA ILE A 173 7.76 -14.49 15.38
C ILE A 173 7.41 -13.07 14.91
N GLY A 174 7.49 -12.81 13.60
CA GLY A 174 7.22 -11.49 13.01
C GLY A 174 5.80 -11.02 13.32
N THR A 175 4.79 -11.88 13.16
CA THR A 175 3.39 -11.53 13.47
C THR A 175 3.14 -11.31 14.95
N LYS A 176 3.83 -12.02 15.85
CA LYS A 176 3.79 -11.76 17.30
C LYS A 176 4.39 -10.40 17.65
N ILE A 177 5.50 -10.02 17.02
CA ILE A 177 6.15 -8.72 17.23
C ILE A 177 5.26 -7.60 16.70
N ILE A 178 4.75 -7.73 15.46
CA ILE A 178 3.83 -6.76 14.86
C ILE A 178 2.59 -6.60 15.75
N GLY A 179 1.98 -7.70 16.20
CA GLY A 179 0.82 -7.66 17.09
C GLY A 179 1.09 -6.87 18.38
N LYS A 180 2.27 -7.05 19.00
CA LYS A 180 2.68 -6.26 20.17
C LYS A 180 2.86 -4.77 19.85
N LEU A 181 3.50 -4.45 18.72
CA LEU A 181 3.78 -3.07 18.32
C LEU A 181 2.52 -2.32 17.90
N THR A 182 1.57 -3.00 17.25
CA THR A 182 0.33 -2.39 16.74
C THR A 182 -0.87 -2.59 17.67
N HIS A 183 -0.68 -3.18 18.85
CA HIS A 183 -1.75 -3.58 19.77
C HIS A 183 -2.86 -4.44 19.10
N SER A 184 -2.48 -5.29 18.15
CA SER A 184 -3.39 -6.14 17.38
C SER A 184 -3.23 -7.61 17.78
N SER A 185 -4.30 -8.39 17.65
CA SER A 185 -4.25 -9.82 17.95
C SER A 185 -3.29 -10.52 16.98
N PRO A 186 -2.24 -11.20 17.47
CA PRO A 186 -1.32 -11.92 16.61
C PRO A 186 -2.04 -13.10 15.94
N LEU A 187 -1.65 -13.41 14.70
CA LEU A 187 -2.18 -14.57 13.98
C LEU A 187 -1.85 -15.87 14.75
N SER A 188 -2.82 -16.78 14.86
CA SER A 188 -2.57 -18.11 15.42
C SER A 188 -1.74 -18.97 14.47
N ILE A 189 -1.03 -19.96 15.04
CA ILE A 189 -0.20 -20.92 14.28
C ILE A 189 -1.01 -21.60 13.16
N SER A 190 -2.28 -21.91 13.42
CA SER A 190 -3.22 -22.50 12.46
C SER A 190 -3.45 -21.64 11.21
N ASN A 191 -3.27 -20.32 11.28
CA ASN A 191 -3.45 -19.42 10.13
C ASN A 191 -2.30 -19.55 9.11
N PHE A 192 -1.14 -20.06 9.54
CA PHE A 192 0.02 -20.25 8.67
C PHE A 192 0.00 -21.58 7.91
N ASN A 193 -0.80 -22.55 8.36
CA ASN A 193 -0.94 -23.85 7.70
C ASN A 193 -1.51 -23.77 6.28
N LYS A 194 -2.22 -22.68 5.93
CA LYS A 194 -2.73 -22.45 4.56
C LYS A 194 -1.63 -22.17 3.53
N TYR A 195 -0.43 -21.80 3.97
CA TYR A 195 0.72 -21.50 3.10
C TYR A 195 1.71 -22.68 2.97
N ILE A 196 1.43 -23.82 3.62
CA ILE A 196 2.28 -25.02 3.66
C ILE A 196 1.84 -26.07 2.62
N GLN A 197 0.65 -25.92 2.04
CA GLN A 197 0.21 -26.79 0.94
C GLN A 197 0.91 -26.37 -0.35
N ILE A 198 2.13 -26.90 -0.54
CA ILE A 198 2.80 -27.06 -1.84
C ILE A 198 2.25 -28.34 -2.47
#